data_AF-A0A9N9IBY3-F1
#
_entry.id   AF-A0A9N9IBY3-F1
#
_cell.length_a   1.000
_cell.length_b   1.000
_cell.length_c   1.000
_cell.angle_alpha   90.00
_cell.angle_beta   90.00
_cell.angle_gamma   90.00
#
_symmetry.space_group_name_H-M   'P 1'
#
loop_
_entity.id
_entity.type
_entity.pdbx_description
1 polymer ?
#
loop_
_entity_poly.entity_id
_entity_poly.type
_entity_poly.pdbx_seq_one_letter_code
_entity_poly.pdbx_strand_id
1 'polypeptide(L)'
;METTEEFRPTYMQLQANAELIPKSILVGGKIRDYISCEYCQKRRYIYSNKVLNDKEQYDYQQALESYSYSCDTPIFPNDHYLKETVFVCIQINCNSPIEILYYSSRKSENYLICYYCEEKEDLITLSQSLKERFKQIYPLCE
;
A
#
# COMPACT_ATOMS: atom_id res chain seq x y z
N MET A 1 16.53 41.05 13.84
CA MET A 1 16.03 40.25 12.70
C MET A 1 15.80 38.86 13.25
N GLU A 2 14.57 38.60 13.68
CA GLU A 2 14.19 37.32 14.28
C GLU A 2 14.14 36.28 13.16
N THR A 3 15.01 35.27 13.22
CA THR A 3 14.91 34.10 12.36
C THR A 3 13.85 33.19 12.96
N THR A 4 12.64 33.25 12.42
CA THR A 4 11.57 32.34 12.83
C THR A 4 11.91 30.94 12.33
N GLU A 5 11.86 29.94 13.22
CA GLU A 5 12.24 28.52 12.95
C GLU A 5 11.49 27.90 11.74
N GLU A 6 10.39 28.51 11.32
CA GLU A 6 9.55 28.18 10.17
C GLU A 6 10.28 28.23 8.80
N PHE A 7 11.41 28.92 8.67
CA PHE A 7 12.20 28.98 7.43
C PHE A 7 13.40 28.04 7.41
N ARG A 8 13.57 27.19 8.42
CA ARG A 8 14.71 26.26 8.47
C ARG A 8 14.50 25.15 7.43
N PRO A 9 15.39 24.99 6.42
CA PRO A 9 15.19 24.00 5.35
C PRO A 9 15.02 22.57 5.87
N THR A 10 15.71 22.24 6.96
CA THR A 10 15.57 20.95 7.63
C THR A 10 14.20 20.76 8.30
N TYR A 11 13.58 21.83 8.80
CA TYR A 11 12.23 21.77 9.38
C TYR A 11 11.17 21.59 8.29
N MET A 12 11.30 22.31 7.17
CA MET A 12 10.43 22.12 6.00
C MET A 12 10.60 20.72 5.38
N GLN A 13 11.83 20.21 5.31
CA GLN A 13 12.10 18.84 4.88
C GLN A 13 11.53 17.81 5.87
N LEU A 14 11.57 18.06 7.19
CA LEU A 14 10.96 17.19 8.19
C LEU A 14 9.43 17.20 8.15
N GLN A 15 8.79 18.33 7.80
CA GLN A 15 7.35 18.39 7.55
C GLN A 15 6.97 17.72 6.23
N ALA A 16 7.77 17.87 5.17
CA ALA A 16 7.58 17.16 3.90
C ALA A 16 7.86 15.65 4.02
N ASN A 17 8.75 15.26 4.94
CA ASN A 17 9.07 13.88 5.29
C ASN A 17 8.28 13.37 6.50
N ALA A 18 7.38 14.16 7.08
CA ALA A 18 6.44 13.66 8.06
C ALA A 18 5.66 12.57 7.33
N GLU A 19 5.80 11.32 7.78
CA GLU A 19 5.13 10.19 7.15
C GLU A 19 3.66 10.57 6.96
N LEU A 20 3.24 10.81 5.71
CA LEU A 20 1.84 11.20 5.41
C LEU A 20 0.86 10.10 5.87
N ILE A 21 1.39 8.94 6.26
CA ILE A 21 0.69 7.77 6.74
C ILE A 21 1.33 7.29 8.04
N PRO A 22 0.60 7.31 9.16
CA PRO A 22 1.10 6.75 10.41
C PRO A 22 1.42 5.26 10.23
N LYS A 23 2.66 4.83 10.48
CA LYS A 23 3.09 3.41 10.42
C LYS A 23 2.15 2.44 11.14
N SER A 24 1.47 2.89 12.22
CA SER A 24 0.49 2.10 12.96
C SER A 24 -0.72 1.64 12.14
N ILE A 25 -0.99 2.27 10.99
CA ILE A 25 -2.12 1.91 10.12
C ILE A 25 -1.79 0.79 9.14
N LEU A 26 -0.51 0.55 8.83
CA LEU A 26 -0.05 -0.42 7.83
C LEU A 26 -0.03 -1.85 8.40
N VAL A 27 -1.18 -2.31 8.91
CA VAL A 27 -1.36 -3.62 9.53
C VAL A 27 -2.61 -4.30 8.98
N GLY A 28 -2.60 -5.65 8.94
CA GLY A 28 -3.65 -6.43 8.29
C GLY A 28 -5.07 -6.13 8.77
N GLY A 29 -5.29 -5.86 10.06
CA GLY A 29 -6.60 -5.52 10.61
C GLY A 29 -7.17 -4.16 10.16
N LYS A 30 -6.36 -3.33 9.51
CA LYS A 30 -6.75 -2.02 8.96
C LYS A 30 -6.92 -2.03 7.45
N ILE A 31 -6.61 -3.14 6.78
CA ILE A 31 -6.92 -3.31 5.35
C ILE A 31 -8.44 -3.28 5.17
N ARG A 32 -8.89 -2.50 4.19
CA ARG A 32 -10.30 -2.38 3.79
C ARG A 32 -10.53 -2.86 2.37
N ASP A 33 -9.56 -2.63 1.49
CA ASP A 33 -9.66 -2.96 0.08
C ASP A 33 -8.27 -2.99 -0.58
N TYR A 34 -8.23 -3.10 -1.90
CA TYR A 34 -7.05 -2.84 -2.72
C TYR A 34 -7.38 -1.98 -3.93
N ILE A 35 -6.35 -1.32 -4.48
CA ILE A 35 -6.41 -0.63 -5.77
C ILE A 35 -5.24 -1.06 -6.65
N SER A 36 -5.48 -1.20 -7.95
CA SER A 36 -4.44 -1.53 -8.92
C SER A 36 -3.78 -0.26 -9.46
N CYS A 37 -2.46 -0.26 -9.51
CA CYS A 37 -1.70 0.80 -10.17
C CYS A 37 -1.93 0.76 -11.68
N GLU A 38 -2.27 1.89 -12.30
CA GLU A 38 -2.50 1.99 -13.75
C GLU A 38 -1.29 1.57 -14.58
N TYR A 39 -0.07 1.82 -14.10
CA TYR A 39 1.16 1.54 -14.85
C TYR A 39 1.68 0.12 -14.69
N CYS A 40 1.68 -0.42 -13.47
CA CYS A 40 2.30 -1.71 -13.19
C CYS A 40 1.31 -2.82 -12.84
N GLN A 41 0.02 -2.49 -12.76
CA GLN A 41 -1.10 -3.39 -12.46
C GLN A 41 -1.03 -4.10 -11.10
N LYS A 42 0.01 -3.86 -10.31
CA LYS A 42 0.13 -4.37 -8.94
C LYS A 42 -0.94 -3.80 -8.05
N ARG A 43 -1.51 -4.65 -7.22
CA ARG A 43 -2.47 -4.30 -6.17
C ARG A 43 -1.73 -3.66 -5.01
N ARG A 44 -2.26 -2.54 -4.54
CA ARG A 44 -1.81 -1.80 -3.36
C ARG A 44 -2.95 -1.76 -2.36
N TYR A 45 -2.66 -2.10 -1.11
CA TYR A 45 -3.68 -2.17 -0.08
C TYR A 45 -4.16 -0.79 0.33
N ILE A 46 -5.47 -0.74 0.56
CA ILE A 46 -6.16 0.42 1.08
C ILE A 46 -6.45 0.18 2.56
N TYR A 47 -6.04 1.14 3.38
CA TYR A 47 -6.12 1.09 4.82
C TYR A 47 -7.08 2.14 5.36
N SER A 48 -7.80 1.81 6.43
CA SER A 48 -8.53 2.80 7.24
C SER A 48 -8.61 2.38 8.69
N ASN A 49 -8.54 3.36 9.59
CA ASN A 49 -8.68 3.12 11.03
C ASN A 49 -10.09 2.72 11.44
N LYS A 50 -11.10 3.09 10.65
CA LYS A 50 -12.51 2.79 10.87
C LYS A 50 -13.10 1.97 9.72
N VAL A 51 -14.32 1.51 9.93
CA VAL A 51 -15.18 1.03 8.84
C VAL A 51 -15.87 2.27 8.26
N LEU A 52 -15.90 2.39 6.94
CA LEU A 52 -16.60 3.49 6.27
C LEU A 52 -18.11 3.31 6.43
N ASN A 53 -18.83 4.41 6.66
CA ASN A 53 -20.30 4.37 6.59
C ASN A 53 -20.77 4.38 5.13
N ASP A 54 -22.08 4.18 4.91
CA ASP A 54 -22.64 4.05 3.55
C ASP A 54 -22.33 5.24 2.64
N LYS A 55 -22.37 6.47 3.17
CA LYS A 55 -22.03 7.68 2.42
C LYS A 55 -20.54 7.72 2.08
N GLU A 56 -19.68 7.45 3.06
CA GLU A 56 -18.23 7.43 2.85
C GLU A 56 -17.81 6.34 1.87
N GLN A 57 -18.48 5.19 1.93
CA GLN A 57 -18.26 4.10 0.98
C GLN A 57 -18.68 4.52 -0.43
N TYR A 58 -19.83 5.19 -0.59
CA TYR A 58 -20.28 5.71 -1.88
C TYR A 58 -19.29 6.73 -2.45
N ASP A 59 -18.90 7.74 -1.67
CA ASP A 59 -17.96 8.78 -2.09
C ASP A 59 -16.58 8.19 -2.41
N TYR A 60 -16.13 7.20 -1.63
CA TYR A 60 -14.90 6.45 -1.91
C TYR A 60 -14.94 5.75 -3.27
N GLN A 61 -16.01 5.00 -3.57
CA GLN A 61 -16.14 4.31 -4.85
C GLN A 61 -16.17 5.30 -6.03
N GLN A 62 -16.90 6.40 -5.89
CA GLN A 62 -16.93 7.46 -6.91
C GLN A 62 -15.54 8.04 -7.18
N ALA A 63 -14.70 8.20 -6.15
CA ALA A 63 -13.32 8.64 -6.33
C ALA A 63 -12.47 7.61 -7.09
N LEU A 64 -12.59 6.31 -6.79
CA LEU A 64 -11.86 5.27 -7.51
C LEU A 64 -12.25 5.18 -8.98
N GLU A 65 -13.52 5.46 -9.30
CA GLU A 65 -14.02 5.50 -10.69
C GLU A 65 -13.56 6.75 -11.44
N SER A 66 -13.31 7.85 -10.72
CA SER A 66 -12.97 9.16 -11.30
C SER A 66 -11.49 9.37 -11.54
N TYR A 67 -10.62 8.70 -10.78
CA TYR A 67 -9.17 8.93 -10.80
C TYR A 67 -8.39 7.65 -11.05
N SER A 68 -7.45 7.70 -12.00
CA SER A 68 -6.44 6.65 -12.14
C SER A 68 -5.41 6.74 -11.01
N TYR A 69 -5.20 5.63 -10.32
CA TYR A 69 -4.18 5.53 -9.27
C TYR A 69 -2.83 5.11 -9.85
N SER A 70 -1.76 5.72 -9.34
CA SER A 70 -0.39 5.29 -9.57
C SER A 70 0.39 5.13 -8.27
N CYS A 71 1.40 4.25 -8.27
CA CYS A 71 2.25 4.05 -7.10
C CYS A 71 2.91 5.38 -6.68
N ASP A 72 3.09 5.57 -5.37
CA ASP A 72 3.62 6.80 -4.75
C ASP A 72 2.70 8.03 -4.82
N THR A 73 1.43 7.84 -5.17
CA THR A 73 0.44 8.93 -5.16
C THR A 73 -0.67 8.69 -4.14
N PRO A 74 -1.22 9.74 -3.50
CA PRO A 74 -2.44 9.61 -2.71
C PRO A 74 -3.62 9.14 -3.56
N ILE A 75 -4.56 8.41 -2.95
CA ILE A 75 -5.80 7.97 -3.62
C ILE A 75 -6.68 9.16 -4.02
N PHE A 76 -6.72 10.20 -3.17
CA PHE A 76 -7.59 11.34 -3.36
C PHE A 76 -6.80 12.64 -3.57
N PRO A 77 -7.42 13.63 -4.26
CA PRO A 77 -6.97 15.01 -4.23
C PRO A 77 -6.79 15.56 -2.81
N ASN A 78 -5.99 16.62 -2.70
CA ASN A 78 -5.61 17.19 -1.40
C ASN A 78 -6.78 17.77 -0.59
N ASP A 79 -7.87 18.16 -1.26
CA ASP A 79 -9.08 18.77 -0.71
C ASP A 79 -10.21 17.76 -0.44
N HIS A 80 -10.00 16.48 -0.76
CA HIS A 80 -11.01 15.46 -0.52
C HIS A 80 -11.09 15.08 0.97
N TYR A 81 -12.30 15.08 1.54
CA TYR A 81 -12.49 14.88 2.97
C TYR A 81 -12.07 13.47 3.48
N LEU A 82 -12.04 12.46 2.61
CA LEU A 82 -11.57 11.10 2.96
C LEU A 82 -10.05 10.95 2.99
N LYS A 83 -9.27 11.96 2.56
CA LYS A 83 -7.81 11.89 2.47
C LYS A 83 -7.13 11.49 3.79
N GLU A 84 -7.67 11.93 4.93
CA GLU A 84 -7.15 11.61 6.27
C GLU A 84 -7.82 10.37 6.90
N THR A 85 -8.70 9.70 6.17
CA THR A 85 -9.43 8.52 6.64
C THR A 85 -9.01 7.25 5.91
N VAL A 86 -8.72 7.36 4.62
CA VAL A 86 -8.42 6.23 3.73
C VAL A 86 -7.06 6.45 3.09
N PHE A 87 -6.20 5.45 3.19
CA PHE A 87 -4.77 5.56 2.90
C PHE A 87 -4.30 4.41 2.01
N VAL A 88 -3.30 4.67 1.16
CA VAL A 88 -2.52 3.65 0.45
C VAL A 88 -1.05 3.86 0.81
N CYS A 89 -0.26 2.81 0.98
CA CYS A 89 1.16 2.97 1.31
C CYS A 89 1.85 3.91 0.29
N ILE A 90 2.47 4.99 0.78
CA ILE A 90 3.26 5.92 -0.02
C ILE A 90 4.76 5.58 0.12
N GLN A 91 5.61 6.11 -0.75
CA GLN A 91 7.02 5.73 -0.91
C GLN A 91 7.22 4.32 -1.49
N ILE A 92 6.22 3.83 -2.22
CA ILE A 92 6.31 2.62 -3.04
C ILE A 92 6.26 3.03 -4.51
N ASN A 93 7.05 2.39 -5.35
CA ASN A 93 7.03 2.62 -6.79
C ASN A 93 6.61 1.36 -7.55
N CYS A 94 6.51 1.45 -8.87
CA CYS A 94 6.10 0.33 -9.73
C CYS A 94 7.05 -0.88 -9.68
N ASN A 95 8.31 -0.69 -9.28
CA ASN A 95 9.31 -1.74 -9.11
C ASN A 95 9.31 -2.32 -7.69
N SER A 96 8.60 -1.68 -6.76
CA SER A 96 8.47 -2.18 -5.40
C SER A 96 7.64 -3.46 -5.41
N PRO A 97 8.03 -4.48 -4.64
CA PRO A 97 7.29 -5.74 -4.56
C PRO A 97 5.90 -5.50 -3.98
N ILE A 98 5.08 -6.54 -4.00
CA ILE A 98 3.79 -6.50 -3.34
C ILE A 98 3.93 -6.42 -1.83
N GLU A 99 2.87 -5.95 -1.19
CA GLU A 99 2.85 -5.81 0.26
C GLU A 99 2.85 -7.19 0.94
N ILE A 100 3.81 -7.39 1.86
CA ILE A 100 4.03 -8.66 2.58
C ILE A 100 2.78 -9.14 3.34
N LEU A 101 1.89 -8.21 3.69
CA LEU A 101 0.61 -8.54 4.33
C LEU A 101 -0.25 -9.49 3.51
N TYR A 102 -0.07 -9.55 2.18
CA TYR A 102 -0.70 -10.55 1.32
C TYR A 102 -0.45 -11.96 1.84
N TYR A 103 0.82 -12.33 2.02
CA TYR A 103 1.25 -13.66 2.48
C TYR A 103 0.98 -13.90 3.97
N SER A 104 0.83 -12.83 4.75
CA SER A 104 0.50 -12.93 6.18
C SER A 104 -1.00 -13.15 6.41
N SER A 105 -1.84 -12.76 5.44
CA SER A 105 -3.29 -12.95 5.53
C SER A 105 -3.65 -14.42 5.27
N ARG A 106 -4.16 -15.10 6.29
CA ARG A 106 -4.61 -16.51 6.23
C ARG A 106 -5.96 -16.66 5.50
N LYS A 107 -6.21 -15.89 4.44
CA LYS A 107 -7.42 -16.06 3.65
C LYS A 107 -7.26 -17.33 2.81
N SER A 108 -8.21 -18.25 2.92
CA SER A 108 -8.20 -19.55 2.23
C SER A 108 -8.22 -19.44 0.69
N GLU A 109 -8.48 -18.25 0.17
CA GLU A 109 -8.52 -17.92 -1.26
C GLU A 109 -7.22 -17.30 -1.80
N ASN A 110 -6.20 -17.08 -0.96
CA ASN A 110 -4.94 -16.54 -1.44
C ASN A 110 -4.13 -17.62 -2.15
N TYR A 111 -4.11 -17.53 -3.49
CA TYR A 111 -3.21 -18.31 -4.32
C TYR A 111 -1.76 -17.88 -4.09
N LEU A 112 -0.81 -18.80 -4.32
CA LEU A 112 0.59 -18.41 -4.38
C LEU A 112 0.79 -17.54 -5.62
N ILE A 113 1.33 -16.34 -5.42
CA ILE A 113 1.67 -15.39 -6.47
C ILE A 113 3.11 -14.92 -6.27
N CYS A 114 3.76 -14.47 -7.35
CA CYS A 114 5.09 -13.91 -7.31
C CYS A 114 5.13 -12.63 -6.49
N TYR A 115 6.13 -12.53 -5.61
CA TYR A 115 6.35 -11.39 -4.73
C TYR A 115 6.56 -10.07 -5.48
N TYR A 116 7.13 -10.14 -6.69
CA TYR A 116 7.46 -8.94 -7.45
C TYR A 116 6.43 -8.56 -8.49
N CYS A 117 5.67 -9.49 -9.08
CA CYS A 117 4.81 -9.18 -10.22
C CYS A 117 3.39 -9.73 -10.12
N GLU A 118 3.06 -10.46 -9.05
CA GLU A 118 1.75 -11.09 -8.85
C GLU A 118 1.39 -12.22 -9.83
N GLU A 119 2.32 -12.59 -10.72
CA GLU A 119 2.14 -13.74 -11.61
C GLU A 119 1.94 -15.02 -10.79
N LYS A 120 1.00 -15.84 -11.25
CA LYS A 120 0.65 -17.13 -10.64
C LYS A 120 1.25 -18.30 -11.41
N GLU A 121 1.54 -18.10 -12.70
CA GLU A 121 2.26 -19.04 -13.53
C GLU A 121 3.77 -18.96 -13.29
N ASP A 122 4.48 -20.02 -13.73
CA ASP A 122 5.94 -20.09 -13.76
C ASP A 122 6.65 -19.77 -12.44
N LEU A 123 5.97 -20.05 -11.32
CA LEU A 123 6.54 -19.91 -10.00
C LEU A 123 7.66 -20.92 -9.79
N ILE A 124 8.81 -20.41 -9.37
CA ILE A 124 10.00 -21.20 -9.07
C ILE A 124 9.67 -22.20 -7.96
N THR A 125 9.90 -23.47 -8.27
CA THR A 125 9.70 -24.55 -7.29
C THR A 125 10.77 -24.48 -6.22
N LEU A 126 10.35 -24.19 -4.99
CA LEU A 126 11.25 -24.11 -3.84
C LEU A 126 11.79 -25.49 -3.44
N SER A 127 13.11 -25.60 -3.30
CA SER A 127 13.76 -26.81 -2.80
C SER A 127 13.39 -27.08 -1.34
N GLN A 128 13.38 -28.37 -0.97
CA GLN A 128 13.02 -28.80 0.39
C GLN A 128 13.96 -28.23 1.46
N SER A 129 15.26 -28.15 1.15
CA SER A 129 16.27 -27.59 2.06
C SER A 129 16.04 -26.11 2.38
N LEU A 130 15.52 -25.33 1.43
CA LEU A 130 15.17 -23.93 1.68
C LEU A 130 13.96 -23.84 2.62
N LYS A 131 12.92 -24.65 2.38
CA LYS A 131 11.70 -24.67 3.21
C LYS A 131 12.00 -25.06 4.66
N GLU A 132 12.95 -25.96 4.88
CA GLU A 132 13.38 -26.36 6.23
C GLU A 132 14.22 -25.28 6.93
N ARG A 133 14.99 -24.50 6.16
CA ARG A 133 15.90 -23.49 6.69
C ARG A 133 15.21 -22.16 7.04
N PHE A 134 14.21 -21.75 6.26
CA PHE A 134 13.60 -20.43 6.38
C PHE A 134 12.15 -20.50 6.82
N LYS A 135 11.78 -19.68 7.83
CA LYS A 135 10.41 -19.63 8.37
C LYS A 135 9.38 -19.11 7.37
N GLN A 136 9.80 -18.25 6.45
CA GLN A 136 8.96 -17.67 5.43
C GLN A 136 9.79 -17.52 4.15
N ILE A 137 9.25 -17.95 3.03
CA ILE A 137 9.82 -17.77 1.70
C ILE A 137 8.71 -17.18 0.83
N TYR A 138 9.01 -16.08 0.13
CA TYR A 138 8.06 -15.49 -0.81
C TYR A 138 8.28 -16.10 -2.19
N PRO A 139 7.22 -16.53 -2.90
CA PRO A 139 7.34 -17.08 -4.25
C PRO A 139 7.90 -16.05 -5.22
N LEU A 140 8.65 -16.53 -6.21
CA LEU A 140 9.16 -15.75 -7.34
C LEU A 140 8.81 -16.50 -8.63
N CYS A 141 8.52 -15.79 -9.70
CA CYS A 141 8.45 -16.36 -11.05
C CYS A 141 9.82 -16.29 -11.74
N GLU A 142 10.00 -17.05 -12.81
CA GLU A 142 11.17 -16.97 -13.70
C GLU A 142 11.19 -15.70 -14.57
#